data_AF-A0A7V8Y6M0-F1
#
_entry.id   AF-A0A7V8Y6M0-F1
#
_cell.length_a   1.000
_cell.length_b   1.000
_cell.length_c   1.000
_cell.angle_alpha   90.00
_cell.angle_beta   90.00
_cell.angle_gamma   90.00
#
_symmetry.space_group_name_H-M   'P 1'
#
loop_
_entity.id
_entity.type
_entity.pdbx_description
1 polymer ?
#
loop_
_entity_poly.entity_id
_entity_poly.type
_entity_poly.pdbx_seq_one_letter_code
_entity_poly.pdbx_strand_id
1 'polypeptide(L)'
;MAPTEFARFVRLTGRTGSMQAGDEYLVRMPGPWDGPVRVVDVSPTSFRFATLRGHLEAGQIEFRAHEEDGLVFEIESWARSGDRLSNLLYDRLHMAKEVQLHMWTSVLEHVVRLTKGRRSGLITIETHRISMNG
;
A
#
# COMPACT_ATOMS: atom_id res chain seq x y z
N MET A 1 21.85 -0.22 -11.54
CA MET A 1 21.34 -1.50 -11.00
C MET A 1 20.28 -1.13 -9.97
N ALA A 2 18.99 -1.23 -10.31
CA ALA A 2 17.93 -0.87 -9.38
C ALA A 2 17.85 -1.94 -8.27
N PRO A 3 17.65 -1.59 -6.99
CA PRO A 3 17.56 -2.58 -5.92
C PRO A 3 16.40 -3.53 -6.22
N THR A 4 16.68 -4.84 -6.27
CA THR A 4 15.70 -5.90 -6.56
C THR A 4 15.00 -6.40 -5.28
N GLU A 5 15.19 -5.72 -4.15
CA GLU A 5 14.46 -6.05 -2.92
C GLU A 5 13.03 -5.54 -3.05
N PHE A 6 12.14 -6.45 -3.44
CA PHE A 6 10.71 -6.24 -3.35
C PHE A 6 10.30 -6.07 -1.89
N ALA A 7 9.33 -5.19 -1.65
CA ALA A 7 8.72 -5.09 -0.34
C ALA A 7 8.09 -6.44 0.05
N ARG A 8 8.29 -6.85 1.30
CA ARG A 8 7.76 -8.12 1.82
C ARG A 8 6.79 -7.86 2.94
N PHE A 9 5.62 -8.48 2.86
CA PHE A 9 4.67 -8.50 3.96
C PHE A 9 5.03 -9.63 4.91
N VAL A 10 5.56 -9.28 6.07
CA VAL A 10 5.88 -10.22 7.14
C VAL A 10 4.76 -10.17 8.16
N ARG A 11 3.98 -11.24 8.27
CA ARG A 11 2.93 -11.33 9.29
C ARG A 11 3.55 -11.32 10.69
N LEU A 12 3.01 -10.48 11.57
CA LEU A 12 3.41 -10.36 12.96
C LEU A 12 2.43 -11.07 13.89
N THR A 13 1.13 -10.92 13.62
CA THR A 13 0.04 -11.56 14.36
C THR A 13 -0.97 -12.19 13.39
N GLY A 14 -1.82 -13.09 13.89
CA GLY A 14 -2.82 -13.77 13.07
C GLY A 14 -2.44 -15.19 12.63
N ARG A 15 -3.31 -15.82 11.84
CA ARG A 15 -3.17 -17.22 11.41
C ARG A 15 -2.64 -17.33 9.98
N THR A 16 -1.85 -18.37 9.72
CA THR A 16 -1.44 -18.70 8.34
C THR A 16 -2.65 -19.20 7.53
N GLY A 17 -2.77 -18.74 6.28
CA GLY A 17 -3.78 -19.19 5.33
C GLY A 17 -5.08 -18.37 5.30
N SER A 18 -5.25 -17.40 6.21
CA SER A 18 -6.41 -16.50 6.22
C SER A 18 -5.99 -15.12 6.74
N MET A 19 -6.41 -14.05 6.07
CA MET A 19 -6.30 -12.68 6.60
C MET A 19 -7.58 -12.32 7.35
N GLN A 20 -7.45 -11.72 8.52
CA GLN A 20 -8.58 -11.26 9.34
C GLN A 20 -8.36 -9.82 9.83
N ALA A 21 -9.46 -9.10 10.06
CA ALA A 21 -9.40 -7.81 10.73
C ALA A 21 -8.72 -7.96 12.10
N GLY A 22 -7.77 -7.08 12.39
CA GLY A 22 -6.91 -7.13 13.56
C GLY A 22 -5.53 -7.77 13.34
N ASP A 23 -5.33 -8.52 12.25
CA ASP A 23 -4.01 -9.08 11.92
C ASP A 23 -3.02 -7.95 11.64
N GLU A 24 -1.78 -8.13 12.11
CA GLU A 24 -0.71 -7.15 11.92
C GLU A 24 0.38 -7.70 11.01
N TYR A 25 0.89 -6.83 10.14
CA TYR A 25 1.93 -7.12 9.18
C TYR A 25 3.01 -6.04 9.27
N LEU A 26 4.27 -6.44 9.15
CA LEU A 26 5.38 -5.56 8.88
C LEU A 26 5.58 -5.51 7.37
N VAL A 27 5.39 -4.34 6.76
CA VAL A 27 5.77 -4.10 5.37
C VAL A 27 7.25 -3.78 5.36
N ARG A 28 8.08 -4.78 5.02
CA ARG A 28 9.51 -4.59 4.84
C ARG A 28 9.75 -3.85 3.54
N MET A 29 10.47 -2.73 3.57
CA MET A 29 10.81 -1.93 2.39
C MET A 29 12.34 -1.70 2.34
N PRO A 30 12.94 -1.51 1.15
CA PRO A 30 14.38 -1.28 1.06
C PRO A 30 14.82 -0.03 1.82
N GLY A 31 15.67 -0.16 2.83
CA GLY A 31 16.13 0.96 3.66
C GLY A 31 15.32 1.14 4.95
N PRO A 32 15.33 2.32 5.58
CA PRO A 32 14.75 2.53 6.91
C PRO A 32 13.23 2.80 6.86
N TRP A 33 12.52 2.19 5.92
CA TRP A 33 11.13 2.52 5.59
C TRP A 33 10.13 1.49 6.07
N ASP A 34 10.58 0.43 6.74
CA ASP A 34 9.70 -0.60 7.27
C ASP A 34 8.54 -0.02 8.07
N GLY A 35 7.32 -0.40 7.69
CA GLY A 35 6.09 0.16 8.25
C GLY A 35 5.18 -0.93 8.80
N PRO A 36 4.88 -0.95 10.11
CA PRO A 36 3.87 -1.85 10.65
C PRO A 36 2.47 -1.36 10.28
N VAL A 37 1.65 -2.28 9.80
CA VAL A 37 0.26 -2.05 9.42
C VAL A 37 -0.65 -3.07 10.10
N ARG A 38 -1.91 -2.67 10.30
CA ARG A 38 -2.96 -3.56 10.78
C ARG A 38 -4.06 -3.68 9.75
N VAL A 39 -4.57 -4.89 9.55
CA VAL A 39 -5.78 -5.13 8.78
C VAL A 39 -6.96 -4.53 9.54
N VAL A 40 -7.64 -3.57 8.94
CA VAL A 40 -8.83 -2.92 9.53
C VAL A 40 -10.13 -3.36 8.88
N ASP A 41 -10.06 -3.95 7.69
CA ASP A 41 -11.21 -4.45 6.97
C ASP A 41 -10.82 -5.58 6.02
N VAL A 42 -11.70 -6.56 5.84
CA VAL A 42 -11.55 -7.68 4.91
C VAL A 42 -12.92 -8.04 4.35
N SER A 43 -13.00 -8.14 3.04
CA SER A 43 -14.15 -8.62 2.29
C SER A 43 -13.72 -9.75 1.34
N PRO A 44 -14.66 -10.42 0.64
CA PRO A 44 -14.30 -11.43 -0.36
C PRO A 44 -13.42 -10.91 -1.49
N THR A 45 -13.47 -9.60 -1.79
CA THR A 45 -12.74 -9.00 -2.92
C THR A 45 -11.87 -7.81 -2.53
N SER A 46 -11.76 -7.49 -1.24
CA SER A 46 -10.90 -6.41 -0.78
C SER A 46 -10.32 -6.65 0.60
N PHE A 47 -9.24 -5.95 0.92
CA PHE A 47 -8.75 -5.80 2.29
C PHE A 47 -8.10 -4.44 2.46
N ARG A 48 -8.16 -3.92 3.69
CA ARG A 48 -7.64 -2.60 4.03
C ARG A 48 -6.64 -2.67 5.16
N PHE A 49 -5.49 -2.03 4.96
CA PHE A 49 -4.51 -1.76 5.99
C PHE A 49 -4.66 -0.33 6.52
N ALA A 50 -4.39 -0.16 7.82
CA ALA A 50 -4.14 1.14 8.43
C ALA A 50 -2.74 1.16 9.06
N THR A 51 -2.06 2.29 8.96
CA THR A 51 -0.79 2.49 9.67
C THR A 51 -1.05 2.59 11.19
N LEU A 52 -0.17 1.99 11.99
CA LEU A 52 -0.27 2.06 13.45
C LEU A 52 0.11 3.47 13.97
N ARG A 53 -0.42 3.87 15.14
CA ARG A 53 -0.10 5.16 15.77
C ARG A 53 1.42 5.30 15.94
N GLY A 54 1.95 6.46 15.53
CA GLY A 54 3.39 6.75 15.55
C GLY A 54 4.09 6.61 14.20
N HIS A 55 3.40 6.11 13.17
CA HIS A 55 3.90 6.13 11.80
C HIS A 55 3.82 7.55 11.21
N LEU A 56 4.88 7.98 10.51
CA LEU A 56 5.03 9.33 9.95
C LEU A 56 3.89 9.68 8.96
N GLU A 57 3.34 8.66 8.31
CA GLU A 57 2.25 8.78 7.34
C GLU A 57 1.00 8.07 7.89
N ALA A 58 0.28 8.74 8.78
CA ALA A 58 -1.01 8.27 9.27
C ALA A 58 -1.97 8.13 8.08
N GLY A 59 -2.36 6.90 7.76
CA GLY A 59 -3.05 6.61 6.51
C GLY A 59 -3.64 5.22 6.44
N GLN A 60 -4.39 4.99 5.38
CA GLN A 60 -5.00 3.72 5.04
C GLN A 60 -4.66 3.36 3.61
N ILE A 61 -4.59 2.08 3.33
CA ILE A 61 -4.45 1.57 1.96
C ILE A 61 -5.39 0.38 1.77
N GLU A 62 -6.17 0.42 0.71
CA GLU A 62 -7.09 -0.61 0.30
C GLU A 62 -6.61 -1.30 -0.97
N PHE A 63 -6.67 -2.62 -0.96
CA PHE A 63 -6.48 -3.46 -2.12
C PHE A 63 -7.84 -4.03 -2.46
N ARG A 64 -8.31 -3.81 -3.69
CA ARG A 64 -9.62 -4.29 -4.12
C ARG A 64 -9.57 -4.89 -5.52
N ALA A 65 -10.40 -5.88 -5.73
CA ALA A 65 -10.65 -6.48 -7.03
C ALA A 65 -12.14 -6.39 -7.37
N HIS A 66 -12.46 -6.14 -8.62
CA HIS A 66 -13.83 -6.14 -9.13
C HIS A 66 -13.85 -6.50 -10.61
N GLU A 67 -15.03 -6.86 -11.11
CA GLU A 67 -15.25 -7.24 -12.51
C GLU A 67 -15.87 -6.06 -13.27
N GLU A 68 -15.26 -5.73 -14.41
CA GLU A 68 -15.79 -4.82 -15.43
C GLU A 68 -15.62 -5.48 -16.82
N ASP A 69 -14.98 -4.81 -17.79
CA ASP A 69 -14.54 -5.41 -19.06
C ASP A 69 -13.35 -6.41 -18.89
N GLY A 70 -13.20 -6.96 -17.69
CA GLY A 70 -12.10 -7.78 -17.20
C GLY A 70 -11.94 -7.68 -15.68
N LEU A 71 -10.95 -8.40 -15.14
CA LEU A 71 -10.59 -8.27 -13.73
C LEU A 71 -9.81 -6.97 -13.52
N VAL A 72 -10.39 -6.05 -12.78
CA VAL A 72 -9.72 -4.83 -12.32
C VAL A 72 -9.17 -5.10 -10.91
N PHE A 73 -7.87 -4.86 -10.74
CA PHE A 73 -7.24 -4.87 -9.42
C PHE A 73 -6.66 -3.48 -9.15
N GLU A 74 -7.04 -2.91 -8.02
CA GLU A 74 -6.75 -1.54 -7.66
C GLU A 74 -6.17 -1.44 -6.26
N ILE A 75 -5.27 -0.46 -6.10
CA ILE A 75 -4.65 -0.11 -4.83
C ILE A 75 -4.95 1.37 -4.60
N GLU A 76 -5.75 1.68 -3.59
CA GLU A 76 -6.09 3.05 -3.22
C GLU A 76 -5.50 3.38 -1.85
N SER A 77 -4.77 4.50 -1.74
CA SER A 77 -4.16 4.93 -0.49
C SER A 77 -4.61 6.33 -0.09
N TRP A 78 -5.00 6.50 1.17
CA TRP A 78 -5.35 7.78 1.77
C TRP A 78 -4.36 8.12 2.88
N ALA A 79 -3.69 9.26 2.76
CA ALA A 79 -2.84 9.79 3.82
C ALA A 79 -3.49 11.04 4.41
N ARG A 80 -3.49 11.15 5.75
CA ARG A 80 -3.78 12.41 6.43
C ARG A 80 -2.46 13.14 6.65
N SER A 81 -2.41 14.42 6.31
CA SER A 81 -1.30 15.30 6.65
C SER A 81 -1.33 15.56 8.17
N GLY A 82 -0.90 14.59 8.96
CA GLY A 82 -0.68 14.75 10.39
C GLY A 82 0.57 15.59 10.62
N ASP A 83 0.36 16.80 11.13
CA ASP A 83 1.30 17.79 11.66
C ASP A 83 2.72 17.91 11.06
N ARG A 84 2.93 19.10 10.48
CA ARG A 84 4.19 19.76 10.08
C ARG A 84 5.47 19.19 10.71
N LEU A 85 6.43 18.77 9.88
CA LEU A 85 7.84 18.72 10.28
C LEU A 85 8.79 19.13 9.14
N SER A 86 9.84 19.85 9.56
CA SER A 86 11.06 20.39 8.91
C SER A 86 11.50 19.86 7.53
N ASN A 87 12.25 20.68 6.77
CA ASN A 87 12.81 20.41 5.44
C ASN A 87 13.51 19.04 5.28
N LEU A 88 14.13 18.48 6.32
CA LEU A 88 14.73 17.13 6.27
C LEU A 88 13.67 16.02 6.15
N LEU A 89 12.48 16.25 6.70
CA LEU A 89 11.33 15.38 6.56
C LEU A 89 10.78 15.43 5.13
N TYR A 90 10.91 16.56 4.44
CA TYR A 90 10.34 16.76 3.11
C TYR A 90 11.04 15.92 2.04
N ASP A 91 12.37 15.85 2.08
CA ASP A 91 13.15 14.95 1.22
C ASP A 91 12.84 13.49 1.56
N ARG A 92 12.70 13.19 2.86
CA ARG A 92 12.35 11.86 3.36
C ARG A 92 10.93 11.43 2.93
N LEU A 93 9.97 12.35 2.92
CA LEU A 93 8.59 12.17 2.45
C LEU A 93 8.53 11.95 0.93
N HIS A 94 9.31 12.70 0.14
CA HIS A 94 9.38 12.48 -1.30
C HIS A 94 9.96 11.11 -1.64
N MET A 95 11.05 10.72 -0.98
CA MET A 95 11.62 9.39 -1.14
C MET A 95 10.65 8.29 -0.70
N ALA A 96 9.91 8.48 0.40
CA ALA A 96 8.90 7.54 0.85
C ALA A 96 7.79 7.35 -0.20
N LYS A 97 7.32 8.43 -0.84
CA LYS A 97 6.32 8.36 -1.93
C LYS A 97 6.84 7.63 -3.16
N GLU A 98 8.09 7.88 -3.56
CA GLU A 98 8.71 7.18 -4.69
C GLU A 98 8.86 5.68 -4.41
N VAL A 99 9.29 5.32 -3.19
CA VAL A 99 9.40 3.93 -2.74
C VAL A 99 8.02 3.27 -2.71
N GLN A 100 7.00 3.96 -2.20
CA GLN A 100 5.61 3.48 -2.20
C GLN A 100 5.10 3.22 -3.61
N LEU A 101 5.31 4.15 -4.54
CA LEU A 101 4.85 3.99 -5.92
C LEU A 101 5.46 2.75 -6.59
N HIS A 102 6.78 2.60 -6.49
CA HIS A 102 7.47 1.42 -7.03
C HIS A 102 7.01 0.12 -6.37
N MET A 103 6.79 0.15 -5.06
CA MET A 103 6.27 -0.99 -4.31
C MET A 103 4.88 -1.40 -4.83
N TRP A 104 3.93 -0.46 -4.91
CA TRP A 104 2.58 -0.75 -5.37
C TRP A 104 2.55 -1.25 -6.81
N THR A 105 3.41 -0.69 -7.66
CA THR A 105 3.61 -1.17 -9.03
C THR A 105 4.05 -2.64 -9.05
N SER A 106 5.00 -3.02 -8.19
CA SER A 106 5.44 -4.42 -8.10
C SER A 106 4.36 -5.37 -7.58
N VAL A 107 3.47 -4.91 -6.69
CA VAL A 107 2.30 -5.68 -6.26
C VAL A 107 1.38 -5.94 -7.44
N LEU A 108 1.07 -4.90 -8.24
CA LEU A 108 0.23 -5.04 -9.44
C LEU A 108 0.84 -6.06 -10.43
N GLU A 109 2.14 -6.00 -10.66
CA GLU A 109 2.84 -6.97 -11.51
C GLU A 109 2.78 -8.40 -10.95
N HIS A 110 2.91 -8.57 -9.63
CA HIS A 110 2.77 -9.87 -8.98
C HIS A 110 1.35 -10.41 -9.12
N VAL A 111 0.32 -9.57 -8.98
CA VAL A 111 -1.08 -9.96 -9.16
C VAL A 111 -1.30 -10.50 -10.58
N VAL A 112 -0.79 -9.82 -11.62
CA VAL A 112 -0.88 -10.31 -13.01
C VAL A 112 -0.24 -11.69 -13.16
N ARG A 113 0.93 -11.93 -12.53
CA ARG A 113 1.59 -13.24 -12.56
C ARG A 113 0.78 -14.30 -11.80
N LEU A 114 0.24 -13.96 -10.63
CA LEU A 114 -0.53 -14.88 -9.79
C LEU A 114 -1.83 -15.31 -10.47
N THR A 115 -2.50 -14.41 -11.17
CA THR A 115 -3.73 -14.71 -11.92
C THR A 115 -3.45 -15.45 -13.23
N LYS A 116 -2.18 -15.60 -13.63
CA LYS A 116 -1.76 -16.10 -14.96
C LYS A 116 -2.40 -15.30 -16.10
N GLY A 117 -2.80 -14.06 -15.84
CA GLY A 117 -3.47 -13.19 -16.79
C GLY A 117 -2.47 -12.42 -17.65
N ARG A 118 -3.02 -11.52 -18.47
CA ARG A 118 -2.25 -10.49 -19.17
C ARG A 118 -2.79 -9.13 -18.78
N ARG A 119 -1.90 -8.19 -18.46
CA ARG A 119 -2.27 -6.82 -18.16
C ARG A 119 -2.81 -6.16 -19.43
N SER A 120 -4.00 -5.56 -19.33
CA SER A 120 -4.53 -4.69 -20.36
C SER A 120 -3.97 -3.27 -20.16
N GLY A 121 -3.50 -2.62 -21.22
CA GLY A 121 -3.11 -1.20 -21.18
C GLY A 121 -1.83 -0.88 -20.38
N LEU A 122 -1.76 0.33 -19.82
CA LEU A 122 -0.71 0.83 -18.89
C LEU A 122 -1.24 0.81 -17.44
N ILE A 123 -0.35 0.92 -16.45
CA ILE A 123 -0.79 1.16 -15.07
C ILE A 123 -1.20 2.62 -14.97
N THR A 124 -2.45 2.86 -14.56
CA THR A 124 -2.96 4.21 -14.28
C THR A 124 -2.65 4.59 -12.84
N ILE A 125 -2.08 5.78 -12.64
CA ILE A 125 -1.75 6.31 -11.31
C ILE A 125 -2.43 7.66 -11.19
N GLU A 126 -3.36 7.77 -10.26
CA GLU A 126 -4.08 9.02 -9.96
C GLU A 126 -3.76 9.47 -8.54
N THR A 127 -3.59 10.77 -8.35
CA THR A 127 -3.34 11.35 -7.02
C THR A 127 -4.25 12.54 -6.82
N HIS A 128 -5.19 12.41 -5.89
CA HIS A 128 -6.14 13.45 -5.56
C HIS A 128 -5.79 14.10 -4.22
N ARG A 129 -5.91 15.44 -4.16
CA ARG A 129 -5.87 16.18 -2.91
C ARG A 129 -7.29 16.59 -2.55
N ILE A 130 -7.82 16.01 -1.49
CA ILE A 130 -9.13 16.39 -0.95
C ILE A 130 -8.91 17.54 0.03
N SER A 131 -9.28 18.77 -0.35
CA SER A 131 -9.46 19.84 0.63
C SER A 131 -10.73 19.55 1.43
N MET A 132 -10.62 19.47 2.75
CA MET A 132 -11.81 19.58 3.59
C MET A 132 -12.29 21.03 3.47
N ASN A 133 -13.34 21.27 2.67
CA ASN A 133 -14.11 22.49 2.84
C ASN A 133 -14.77 22.40 4.23
N GLY A 134 -14.40 23.33 5.10
CA GLY A 134 -15.01 23.49 6.43
C GLY A 134 -16.43 24.02 6.36
#